data_AF-A0A699KFD7-F1
#
_entry.id   AF-A0A699KFD7-F1
#
_cell.length_a   1.000
_cell.length_b   1.000
_cell.length_c   1.000
_cell.angle_alpha   90.00
_cell.angle_beta   90.00
_cell.angle_gamma   90.00
#
_symmetry.space_group_name_H-M   'P 1'
#
loop_
_entity.id
_entity.type
_entity.pdbx_description
1 polymer ?
#
loop_
_entity_poly.entity_id
_entity_poly.type
_entity_poly.pdbx_seq_one_letter_code
_entity_poly.pdbx_strand_id
1 'polypeptide(L)'
;NSGNFEESSLSSRTTIVEVPKELPKFSMVNSSLKKLKFHLASLDMVVKERTTATAITKGTWGFEHTKACFRDEIIPFVKALKELFNSFDQFLIDELTEVQNVFNQMEHAVEQHCVAKNKFQDKIKDVLKENERLLQQAISTYIVNIVMNANVNYACKTVNDCECCVTIMTKLQRDFIKKECYDTLFK
;
A
#
# COMPACT_ATOMS: atom_id res chain seq x y z
N ASN A 1 -11.94 -28.20 -28.19
CA ASN A 1 -12.31 -28.09 -26.76
C ASN A 1 -11.76 -26.79 -26.20
N SER A 2 -12.54 -25.72 -26.30
CA SER A 2 -12.23 -24.42 -25.69
C SER A 2 -12.54 -24.52 -24.20
N GLY A 3 -11.49 -24.64 -23.38
CA GLY A 3 -11.61 -24.56 -21.93
C GLY A 3 -11.95 -23.12 -21.54
N ASN A 4 -13.10 -22.94 -20.90
CA ASN A 4 -13.48 -21.72 -20.22
C ASN A 4 -12.41 -21.40 -19.17
N PHE A 5 -11.71 -20.28 -19.32
CA PHE A 5 -11.00 -19.67 -18.21
C PHE A 5 -12.03 -18.93 -17.38
N GLU A 6 -12.40 -19.48 -16.23
CA GLU A 6 -13.13 -18.73 -15.22
C GLU A 6 -12.29 -17.51 -14.85
N GLU A 7 -12.82 -16.35 -15.22
CA GLU A 7 -12.29 -15.05 -14.88
C GLU A 7 -12.36 -14.93 -13.36
N SER A 8 -11.22 -15.16 -12.69
CA SER A 8 -11.14 -14.99 -11.23
C SER A 8 -11.37 -13.51 -10.96
N SER A 9 -12.58 -13.17 -10.53
CA SER A 9 -12.96 -11.83 -10.13
C SER A 9 -12.06 -11.40 -8.96
N LEU A 10 -10.95 -10.73 -9.29
CA LEU A 10 -10.08 -10.02 -8.36
C LEU A 10 -10.88 -8.84 -7.81
N SER A 11 -11.79 -9.13 -6.88
CA SER A 11 -12.46 -8.13 -6.08
C SER A 11 -11.43 -7.58 -5.10
N SER A 12 -10.68 -6.60 -5.58
CA SER A 12 -9.81 -5.74 -4.80
C SER A 12 -10.70 -4.95 -3.83
N ARG A 13 -11.05 -5.57 -2.70
CA ARG A 13 -11.64 -4.84 -1.59
C ARG A 13 -10.50 -4.01 -0.98
N THR A 14 -10.25 -2.86 -1.58
CA THR A 14 -9.41 -1.82 -1.02
C THR A 14 -10.01 -1.47 0.32
N THR A 15 -9.40 -1.93 1.41
CA THR A 15 -9.72 -1.44 2.74
C THR A 15 -9.27 0.02 2.75
N ILE A 16 -10.20 0.91 2.44
CA ILE A 16 -10.03 2.35 2.60
C ILE A 16 -9.90 2.55 4.11
N VAL A 17 -8.67 2.56 4.60
CA VAL A 17 -8.41 3.00 5.96
C VAL A 17 -8.69 4.49 5.95
N GLU A 18 -9.84 4.87 6.51
CA GLU A 18 -10.20 6.27 6.73
C GLU A 18 -9.20 6.87 7.72
N VAL A 19 -8.15 7.49 7.18
CA VAL A 19 -7.26 8.35 7.95
C VAL A 19 -8.10 9.55 8.39
N PRO A 20 -8.09 9.92 9.69
CA PRO A 20 -8.74 11.14 10.17
C PRO A 20 -8.24 12.33 9.35
N LYS A 21 -9.12 12.92 8.54
CA LYS A 21 -8.78 14.00 7.61
C LYS A 21 -8.66 15.36 8.32
N GLU A 22 -9.09 15.43 9.57
CA GLU A 22 -9.04 16.64 10.38
C GLU A 22 -7.85 16.57 11.36
N LEU A 23 -6.95 17.53 11.23
CA LEU A 23 -5.91 17.78 12.22
C LEU A 23 -6.56 18.31 13.52
N PRO A 24 -5.99 17.99 14.69
CA PRO A 24 -6.44 18.57 15.95
C PRO A 24 -6.41 20.10 15.86
N LYS A 25 -7.51 20.71 16.29
CA LYS A 25 -7.80 22.13 16.02
C LYS A 25 -6.92 23.01 16.90
N PHE A 26 -5.78 23.41 16.34
CA PHE A 26 -4.84 24.41 16.88
C PHE A 26 -5.51 25.74 17.33
N SER A 27 -6.79 25.96 16.97
CA SER A 27 -7.58 27.12 17.39
C SER A 27 -7.78 27.26 18.90
N MET A 28 -7.76 26.17 19.69
CA MET A 28 -7.95 26.28 21.15
C MET A 28 -6.74 26.85 21.89
N VAL A 29 -5.51 26.57 21.42
CA VAL A 29 -4.28 27.18 21.97
C VAL A 29 -4.34 28.70 21.88
N ASN A 30 -4.84 29.23 20.76
CA ASN A 30 -4.98 30.67 20.56
C ASN A 30 -6.01 31.31 21.52
N SER A 31 -7.11 30.60 21.80
CA SER A 31 -8.11 31.00 22.81
C SER A 31 -7.48 31.10 24.21
N SER A 32 -6.77 30.05 24.62
CA SER A 32 -6.10 30.01 25.93
C SER A 32 -5.02 31.08 26.07
N LEU A 33 -4.25 31.34 25.00
CA LEU A 33 -3.23 32.38 24.99
C LEU A 33 -3.83 33.80 25.08
N LYS A 34 -4.98 34.05 24.43
CA LYS A 34 -5.72 35.31 24.56
C LYS A 34 -6.23 35.53 25.98
N LYS A 35 -6.77 34.48 26.61
CA LYS A 35 -7.25 34.53 28.00
C LYS A 35 -6.11 34.81 28.99
N LEU A 36 -4.95 34.17 28.79
CA LEU A 36 -3.75 34.45 29.58
C LEU A 36 -3.28 35.91 29.44
N LYS A 37 -3.24 36.45 28.21
CA LYS A 37 -2.90 37.87 27.97
C LYS A 37 -3.86 38.82 28.68
N PHE A 38 -5.15 38.53 28.69
CA PHE A 38 -6.15 39.33 29.39
C PHE A 38 -5.90 39.38 30.91
N HIS A 39 -5.64 38.23 31.53
CA HIS A 39 -5.36 38.18 32.97
C HIS A 39 -4.04 38.89 33.34
N LEU A 40 -3.01 38.79 32.51
CA LEU A 40 -1.74 39.51 32.69
C LEU A 40 -1.93 41.04 32.62
N ALA A 41 -2.72 41.53 31.66
CA ALA A 41 -3.01 42.95 31.54
C ALA A 41 -3.81 43.50 32.74
N SER A 42 -4.78 42.74 33.24
CA SER A 42 -5.53 43.11 34.45
C SER A 42 -4.63 43.19 35.68
N LEU A 43 -3.66 42.27 35.82
CA LEU A 43 -2.72 42.29 36.92
C LEU A 43 -1.82 43.54 36.88
N ASP A 44 -1.25 43.84 35.71
CA ASP A 44 -0.38 45.01 35.51
C ASP A 44 -1.09 46.31 35.92
N MET A 45 -2.38 46.43 35.59
CA MET A 45 -3.21 47.56 36.00
C MET A 45 -3.39 47.65 37.52
N VAL A 46 -3.76 46.55 38.19
CA VAL A 46 -3.97 46.49 39.65
C VAL A 46 -2.66 46.83 40.39
N VAL A 47 -1.53 46.29 39.93
CA VAL A 47 -0.21 46.57 40.50
C VAL A 47 0.12 48.05 40.36
N LYS A 48 -0.12 48.67 39.19
CA LYS A 48 0.14 50.10 38.96
C LYS A 48 -0.72 50.99 39.86
N GLU A 49 -2.02 50.75 39.93
CA GLU A 49 -2.96 51.52 40.75
C GLU A 49 -2.55 51.53 42.23
N ARG A 50 -2.19 50.36 42.77
CA ARG A 50 -1.77 50.21 44.17
C ARG A 50 -0.40 50.83 44.46
N THR A 51 0.54 50.74 43.52
CA THR A 51 1.87 51.35 43.67
C THR A 51 1.77 52.88 43.69
N THR A 52 0.88 53.47 42.90
CA THR A 52 0.61 54.92 42.91
C THR A 52 -0.11 55.37 44.18
N ALA A 53 -1.09 54.60 44.69
CA ALA A 53 -1.83 54.94 45.91
C ALA A 53 -0.95 54.95 47.18
N THR A 54 -0.01 54.01 47.29
CA THR A 54 0.86 53.84 48.47
C THR A 54 1.93 54.94 48.58
N ALA A 55 2.32 55.56 47.46
CA ALA A 55 3.27 56.67 47.45
C ALA A 55 2.68 57.97 48.06
N ILE A 56 1.35 58.11 48.11
CA ILE A 56 0.65 59.36 48.45
C ILE A 56 0.37 59.49 49.96
N THR A 57 0.30 58.39 50.73
CA THR A 57 -0.06 58.41 52.17
C THR A 57 0.95 57.62 53.02
N LYS A 58 2.12 58.21 53.29
CA LYS A 58 3.11 57.68 54.24
C LYS A 58 2.71 57.98 55.69
N GLY A 59 2.18 56.98 56.38
CA GLY A 59 1.96 56.95 57.83
C GLY A 59 1.69 55.52 58.30
N THR A 60 1.79 55.25 59.60
CA THR A 60 1.70 53.95 60.31
C THR A 60 0.54 53.01 59.89
N TRP A 61 -0.42 53.49 59.09
CA TRP A 61 -1.52 52.74 58.47
C TRP A 61 -1.10 51.81 57.30
N GLY A 62 0.10 51.99 56.75
CA GLY A 62 0.57 51.24 55.57
C GLY A 62 0.73 49.72 55.77
N PHE A 63 1.04 49.25 56.99
CA PHE A 63 1.28 47.82 57.24
C PHE A 63 -0.02 46.99 57.21
N GLU A 64 -1.06 47.42 57.93
CA GLU A 64 -2.35 46.71 57.95
C GLU A 64 -3.03 46.73 56.57
N HIS A 65 -2.91 47.85 55.83
CA HIS A 65 -3.41 47.94 54.46
C HIS A 65 -2.69 46.98 53.50
N THR A 66 -1.35 46.94 53.56
CA THR A 66 -0.55 46.00 52.77
C THR A 66 -0.94 44.56 53.07
N LYS A 67 -1.11 44.24 54.35
CA LYS A 67 -1.50 42.90 54.82
C LYS A 67 -2.91 42.51 54.34
N ALA A 68 -3.86 43.43 54.31
CA ALA A 68 -5.20 43.20 53.75
C ALA A 68 -5.14 42.98 52.22
N CYS A 69 -4.40 43.81 51.49
CA CYS A 69 -4.19 43.66 50.04
C CYS A 69 -3.60 42.29 49.66
N PHE A 70 -2.60 41.80 50.40
CA PHE A 70 -2.06 40.45 50.17
C PHE A 70 -3.13 39.37 50.37
N ARG A 71 -3.95 39.48 51.42
CA ARG A 71 -4.96 38.48 51.75
C ARG A 71 -6.14 38.48 50.78
N ASP A 72 -6.61 39.65 50.40
CA ASP A 72 -7.90 39.80 49.71
C ASP A 72 -7.73 39.88 48.19
N GLU A 73 -6.55 40.29 47.70
CA GLU A 73 -6.30 40.50 46.27
C GLU A 73 -5.21 39.56 45.74
N ILE A 74 -4.01 39.59 46.33
CA ILE A 74 -2.87 38.85 45.79
C ILE A 74 -3.04 37.34 45.94
N ILE A 75 -3.43 36.84 47.11
CA ILE A 75 -3.61 35.40 47.34
C ILE A 75 -4.69 34.81 46.43
N PRO A 76 -5.91 35.39 46.33
CA PRO A 76 -6.93 34.91 45.39
C PRO A 76 -6.48 34.99 43.93
N PHE A 77 -5.76 36.05 43.54
CA PHE A 77 -5.21 36.18 42.20
C PHE A 77 -4.22 35.05 41.87
N VAL A 78 -3.25 34.79 42.75
CA VAL A 78 -2.27 33.71 42.57
C VAL A 78 -2.97 32.34 42.51
N LYS A 79 -4.02 32.14 43.31
CA LYS A 79 -4.83 30.93 43.27
C LYS A 79 -5.52 30.76 41.90
N ALA A 80 -6.18 31.80 41.40
CA ALA A 80 -6.82 31.77 40.08
C ALA A 80 -5.80 31.56 38.95
N LEU A 81 -4.60 32.14 39.08
CA LEU A 81 -3.51 31.93 38.14
C LEU A 81 -3.05 30.47 38.12
N LYS A 82 -2.89 29.85 39.30
CA LYS A 82 -2.54 28.44 39.44
C LYS A 82 -3.60 27.53 38.82
N GLU A 83 -4.88 27.80 39.07
CA GLU A 83 -5.99 27.04 38.48
C GLU A 83 -6.02 27.18 36.94
N LEU A 84 -5.74 28.37 36.42
CA LEU A 84 -5.63 28.60 34.97
C LEU A 84 -4.49 27.80 34.34
N PHE A 85 -3.29 27.80 34.95
CA PHE A 85 -2.16 27.02 34.46
C PHE A 85 -2.43 25.52 34.52
N ASN A 86 -3.00 25.01 35.62
CA ASN A 86 -3.39 23.60 35.70
C ASN A 86 -4.40 23.21 34.61
N SER A 87 -5.38 24.07 34.32
CA SER A 87 -6.35 23.84 33.24
C SER A 87 -5.68 23.85 31.86
N PHE A 88 -4.66 24.70 31.67
CA PHE A 88 -3.90 24.76 30.43
C PHE A 88 -3.02 23.51 30.24
N ASP A 89 -2.34 23.07 31.30
CA ASP A 89 -1.51 21.86 31.29
C ASP A 89 -2.35 20.62 30.95
N GLN A 90 -3.52 20.47 31.59
CA GLN A 90 -4.42 19.36 31.29
C GLN A 90 -4.88 19.39 29.83
N PHE A 91 -5.22 20.58 29.30
CA PHE A 91 -5.60 20.72 27.90
C PHE A 91 -4.46 20.33 26.94
N LEU A 92 -3.22 20.73 27.24
CA LEU A 92 -2.07 20.32 26.43
C LEU A 92 -1.84 18.81 26.48
N ILE A 93 -2.03 18.18 27.63
CA ILE A 93 -1.94 16.72 27.79
C ILE A 93 -3.01 16.02 26.94
N ASP A 94 -4.24 16.52 26.98
CA ASP A 94 -5.36 15.94 26.23
C ASP A 94 -5.13 16.04 24.71
N GLU A 95 -4.76 17.22 24.20
CA GLU A 95 -4.42 17.44 22.78
C GLU A 95 -3.23 16.59 22.32
N LEU A 96 -2.17 16.52 23.12
CA LEU A 96 -1.01 15.69 22.80
C LEU A 96 -1.38 14.21 22.76
N THR A 97 -2.28 13.77 23.63
CA THR A 97 -2.81 12.39 23.66
C THR A 97 -3.63 12.11 22.40
N GLU A 98 -4.48 13.04 21.96
CA GLU A 98 -5.23 12.89 20.70
C GLU A 98 -4.30 12.79 19.49
N VAL A 99 -3.30 13.69 19.40
CA VAL A 99 -2.27 13.64 18.34
C VAL A 99 -1.56 12.29 18.34
N GLN A 100 -1.10 11.83 19.52
CA GLN A 100 -0.41 10.55 19.66
C GLN A 100 -1.31 9.38 19.20
N ASN A 101 -2.59 9.41 19.53
CA ASN A 101 -3.54 8.39 19.09
C ASN A 101 -3.70 8.36 17.57
N VAL A 102 -3.76 9.53 16.91
CA VAL A 102 -3.80 9.61 15.44
C VAL A 102 -2.52 9.03 14.82
N PHE A 103 -1.34 9.35 15.39
CA PHE A 103 -0.08 8.78 14.93
C PHE A 103 -0.04 7.25 15.08
N ASN A 104 -0.49 6.72 16.21
CA ASN A 104 -0.55 5.27 16.44
C ASN A 104 -1.49 4.58 15.43
N GLN A 105 -2.63 5.20 15.09
CA GLN A 105 -3.54 4.68 14.07
C GLN A 105 -2.89 4.68 12.67
N MET A 106 -2.18 5.77 12.33
CA MET A 106 -1.47 5.88 11.07
C MET A 106 -0.34 4.84 10.96
N GLU A 107 0.42 4.63 12.03
CA GLU A 107 1.47 3.62 12.10
C GLU A 107 0.90 2.21 11.85
N HIS A 108 -0.17 1.85 12.55
CA HIS A 108 -0.84 0.56 12.34
C HIS A 108 -1.37 0.40 10.90
N ALA A 109 -1.94 1.47 10.32
CA ALA A 109 -2.41 1.45 8.94
C ALA A 109 -1.28 1.21 7.93
N VAL A 110 -0.13 1.85 8.14
CA VAL A 110 1.06 1.68 7.31
C VAL A 110 1.61 0.25 7.45
N GLU A 111 1.67 -0.29 8.65
CA GLU A 111 2.16 -1.65 8.89
C GLU A 111 1.27 -2.71 8.21
N GLN A 112 -0.05 -2.60 8.35
CA GLN A 112 -1.01 -3.48 7.65
C GLN A 112 -0.86 -3.39 6.12
N HIS A 113 -0.70 -2.19 5.59
CA HIS A 113 -0.48 -1.99 4.16
C HIS A 113 0.85 -2.62 3.69
N CYS A 114 1.92 -2.52 4.48
CA CYS A 114 3.20 -3.16 4.19
C CYS A 114 3.08 -4.69 4.13
N VAL A 115 2.38 -5.31 5.09
CA VAL A 115 2.12 -6.75 5.09
C VAL A 115 1.33 -7.17 3.85
N ALA A 116 0.26 -6.45 3.53
CA ALA A 116 -0.54 -6.73 2.33
C ALA A 116 0.28 -6.61 1.04
N LYS A 117 1.10 -5.56 0.91
CA LYS A 117 2.00 -5.35 -0.22
C LYS A 117 2.97 -6.52 -0.41
N ASN A 118 3.60 -7.00 0.66
CA ASN A 118 4.52 -8.14 0.60
C ASN A 118 3.81 -9.41 0.12
N LYS A 119 2.61 -9.69 0.64
CA LYS A 119 1.79 -10.83 0.19
C LYS A 119 1.44 -10.74 -1.30
N PHE A 120 1.14 -9.55 -1.81
CA PHE A 120 0.92 -9.34 -3.25
C PHE A 120 2.20 -9.56 -4.07
N GLN A 121 3.35 -9.09 -3.59
CA GLN A 121 4.63 -9.32 -4.26
C GLN A 121 4.97 -10.81 -4.36
N ASP A 122 4.71 -11.58 -3.30
CA ASP A 122 4.95 -13.03 -3.32
C ASP A 122 4.03 -13.75 -4.31
N LYS A 123 2.74 -13.39 -4.35
CA LYS A 123 1.81 -13.91 -5.37
C LYS A 123 2.27 -13.59 -6.79
N ILE A 124 2.78 -12.38 -7.05
CA ILE A 124 3.31 -12.02 -8.37
C ILE A 124 4.51 -12.90 -8.73
N LYS A 125 5.42 -13.16 -7.78
CA LYS A 125 6.56 -14.06 -8.02
C LYS A 125 6.10 -15.47 -8.37
N ASP A 126 5.07 -15.98 -7.71
CA ASP A 126 4.54 -17.32 -7.98
C ASP A 126 3.87 -17.40 -9.36
N VAL A 127 3.07 -16.40 -9.75
CA VAL A 127 2.48 -16.32 -11.09
C VAL A 127 3.56 -16.22 -12.17
N LEU A 128 4.63 -15.45 -11.94
CA LEU A 128 5.73 -15.34 -12.90
C LEU A 128 6.45 -16.69 -13.09
N LYS A 129 6.72 -17.43 -12.01
CA LYS A 129 7.31 -18.77 -12.09
C LYS A 129 6.43 -19.75 -12.84
N GLU A 130 5.13 -19.71 -12.60
CA GLU A 130 4.18 -20.59 -13.29
C GLU A 130 4.07 -20.26 -14.78
N ASN A 131 4.06 -18.96 -15.14
CA ASN A 131 4.08 -18.52 -16.53
C ASN A 131 5.36 -18.97 -17.26
N GLU A 132 6.52 -18.90 -16.61
CA GLU A 132 7.77 -19.40 -17.17
C GLU A 132 7.70 -20.91 -17.44
N ARG A 133 7.17 -21.69 -16.49
CA ARG A 133 6.96 -23.13 -16.64
C ARG A 133 6.02 -23.45 -17.81
N LEU A 134 4.90 -22.75 -17.92
CA LEU A 134 3.92 -22.92 -19.00
C LEU A 134 4.53 -22.54 -20.36
N LEU A 135 5.31 -21.46 -20.43
CA LEU A 135 6.01 -21.04 -21.64
C LEU A 135 7.01 -22.11 -22.10
N GLN A 136 7.80 -22.67 -21.18
CA GLN A 136 8.71 -23.78 -21.49
C GLN A 136 7.95 -25.01 -22.01
N GLN A 137 6.82 -25.37 -21.41
CA GLN A 137 5.98 -26.48 -21.88
C GLN A 137 5.38 -26.22 -23.27
N ALA A 138 4.92 -25.00 -23.55
CA ALA A 138 4.38 -24.62 -24.85
C ALA A 138 5.45 -24.70 -25.95
N ILE A 139 6.67 -24.19 -25.67
CA ILE A 139 7.80 -24.27 -26.59
C ILE A 139 8.20 -25.73 -26.83
N SER A 140 8.33 -26.53 -25.77
CA SER A 140 8.65 -27.96 -25.89
C SER A 140 7.62 -28.71 -26.74
N THR A 141 6.33 -28.46 -26.48
CA THR A 141 5.22 -29.05 -27.26
C THR A 141 5.29 -28.64 -28.72
N TYR A 142 5.56 -27.37 -29.01
CA TYR A 142 5.71 -26.86 -30.37
C TYR A 142 6.87 -27.54 -31.12
N ILE A 143 8.03 -27.69 -30.46
CA ILE A 143 9.20 -28.39 -31.03
C ILE A 143 8.86 -29.85 -31.33
N VAL A 144 8.26 -30.58 -30.38
CA VAL A 144 7.85 -31.98 -30.57
C VAL A 144 6.88 -32.12 -31.75
N ASN A 145 5.90 -31.22 -31.86
CA ASN A 145 4.95 -31.19 -32.96
C ASN A 145 5.64 -30.97 -34.33
N ILE A 146 6.61 -30.05 -34.41
CA ILE A 146 7.40 -29.83 -35.64
C ILE A 146 8.17 -31.11 -36.02
N VAL A 147 8.89 -31.70 -35.07
CA VAL A 147 9.71 -32.91 -35.31
C VAL A 147 8.83 -34.08 -35.74
N MET A 148 7.71 -34.31 -35.07
CA MET A 148 6.78 -35.37 -35.39
C MET A 148 6.17 -35.18 -36.79
N ASN A 149 5.72 -33.97 -37.12
CA ASN A 149 5.17 -33.67 -38.45
C ASN A 149 6.23 -33.86 -39.55
N ALA A 150 7.47 -33.43 -39.33
CA ALA A 150 8.56 -33.65 -40.27
C ALA A 150 8.86 -35.15 -40.48
N ASN A 151 8.86 -35.95 -39.40
CA ASN A 151 9.09 -37.39 -39.47
C ASN A 151 7.97 -38.15 -40.20
N VAL A 152 6.71 -37.81 -39.93
CA VAL A 152 5.56 -38.40 -40.64
C VAL A 152 5.61 -38.05 -42.14
N ASN A 153 5.95 -36.81 -42.48
CA ASN A 153 6.13 -36.40 -43.87
C ASN A 153 7.27 -37.15 -44.55
N TYR A 154 8.38 -37.39 -43.84
CA TYR A 154 9.50 -38.18 -44.35
C TYR A 154 9.09 -39.64 -44.61
N ALA A 155 8.47 -40.30 -43.63
CA ALA A 155 8.02 -41.68 -43.77
C ALA A 155 7.01 -41.84 -44.93
N CYS A 156 6.07 -40.90 -45.08
CA CYS A 156 5.10 -40.91 -46.18
C CYS A 156 5.79 -40.80 -47.55
N LYS A 157 6.79 -39.92 -47.69
CA LYS A 157 7.59 -39.82 -48.92
C LYS A 157 8.34 -41.13 -49.21
N THR A 158 8.99 -41.72 -48.21
CA THR A 158 9.71 -42.98 -48.37
C THR A 158 8.79 -44.13 -48.79
N VAL A 159 7.58 -44.22 -48.23
CA VAL A 159 6.60 -45.24 -48.63
C VAL A 159 6.16 -45.03 -50.08
N ASN A 160 5.84 -43.80 -50.47
CA ASN A 160 5.43 -43.49 -51.85
C ASN A 160 6.56 -43.76 -52.86
N ASP A 161 7.81 -43.42 -52.52
CA ASP A 161 8.97 -43.72 -53.36
C ASP A 161 9.19 -45.24 -53.49
N CYS A 162 8.98 -46.00 -52.40
CA CYS A 162 9.06 -47.46 -52.40
C CYS A 162 7.96 -48.10 -53.28
N GLU A 163 6.72 -47.63 -53.15
CA GLU A 163 5.59 -48.10 -53.94
C GLU A 163 5.77 -47.83 -55.45
N CYS A 164 6.32 -46.65 -55.78
CA CYS A 164 6.69 -46.30 -57.15
C CYS A 164 7.77 -47.24 -57.71
N CYS A 165 8.85 -47.50 -56.94
CA CYS A 165 9.91 -48.44 -57.32
C CYS A 165 9.38 -49.87 -57.54
N VAL A 166 8.52 -50.37 -56.65
CA VAL A 166 7.90 -51.70 -56.81
C VAL A 166 7.04 -51.75 -58.08
N THR A 167 6.27 -50.70 -58.36
CA THR A 167 5.44 -50.61 -59.57
C THR A 167 6.28 -50.60 -60.85
N ILE A 168 7.41 -49.89 -60.86
CA ILE A 168 8.34 -49.86 -62.01
C ILE A 168 9.02 -51.24 -62.18
N MET A 169 9.50 -51.83 -61.09
CA MET A 169 10.17 -53.12 -61.11
C MET A 169 9.25 -54.24 -61.64
N THR A 170 7.99 -54.27 -61.21
CA THR A 170 7.01 -55.27 -61.71
C THR A 170 6.62 -55.04 -63.18
N LYS A 171 6.55 -53.79 -63.66
CA LYS A 171 6.35 -53.51 -65.09
C LYS A 171 7.50 -54.03 -65.93
N LEU A 172 8.74 -53.73 -65.53
CA LEU A 172 9.95 -54.22 -66.20
C LEU A 172 10.02 -55.76 -66.22
N GLN A 173 9.70 -56.43 -65.12
CA GLN A 173 9.63 -57.90 -65.08
C GLN A 173 8.58 -58.46 -66.05
N ARG A 174 7.38 -57.87 -66.13
CA ARG A 174 6.36 -58.30 -67.10
C ARG A 174 6.80 -58.11 -68.54
N ASP A 175 7.45 -57.00 -68.85
CA ASP A 175 7.94 -56.72 -70.20
C ASP A 175 9.09 -57.67 -70.58
N PHE A 176 9.95 -58.02 -69.63
CA PHE A 176 10.99 -59.03 -69.83
C PHE A 176 10.41 -60.42 -70.09
N ILE A 177 9.45 -60.88 -69.28
CA ILE A 177 8.76 -62.16 -69.49
C ILE A 177 8.03 -62.17 -70.83
N LYS A 178 7.32 -61.09 -71.18
CA LYS A 178 6.69 -60.96 -72.50
C LYS A 178 7.72 -61.12 -73.61
N LYS A 179 8.84 -60.40 -73.54
CA LYS A 179 9.91 -60.48 -74.54
C LYS A 179 10.48 -61.90 -74.64
N GLU A 180 10.75 -62.55 -73.51
CA GLU A 180 11.24 -63.94 -73.47
C GLU A 180 10.22 -64.93 -74.06
N CYS A 181 8.93 -64.77 -73.77
CA CYS A 181 7.87 -65.57 -74.39
C CYS A 181 7.79 -65.33 -75.91
N TYR A 182 7.90 -64.08 -76.37
CA TYR A 182 7.96 -63.76 -77.80
C TYR A 182 9.20 -64.40 -78.46
N ASP A 183 10.38 -64.26 -77.87
CA ASP A 183 11.63 -64.81 -78.39
C ASP A 183 11.63 -66.36 -78.38
N THR A 184 10.86 -66.99 -77.50
CA THR A 184 10.69 -68.46 -77.44
C THR A 184 9.65 -68.98 -78.44
N LEU A 185 8.59 -68.21 -78.71
CA LEU A 185 7.52 -68.58 -79.66
C LEU A 185 7.92 -68.40 -81.13
N PHE A 186 8.88 -67.52 -81.42
CA PHE A 186 9.33 -67.19 -82.77
C PHE A 186 10.74 -67.69 -83.10
N LYS A 187 11.23 -68.68 -82.34
CA LYS A 187 12.46 -69.44 -82.62
C LYS A 187 12.12 -70.78 -83.26
#